data_AF-A0AAU6S3V6-F1
#
_entry.id   AF-A0AAU6S3V6-F1
#
_cell.length_a   1.000
_cell.length_b   1.000
_cell.length_c   1.000
_cell.angle_alpha   90.00
_cell.angle_beta   90.00
_cell.angle_gamma   90.00
#
_symmetry.space_group_name_H-M   'P 1'
#
loop_
_entity.id
_entity.type
_entity.pdbx_description
1 polymer ?
#
loop_
_entity_poly.entity_id
_entity_poly.type
_entity_poly.pdbx_seq_one_letter_code
_entity_poly.pdbx_strand_id
1 'polypeptide(L)'
;MSVLDEAQISRVIEMAWEDRTPFSAIEHGYGLNEKAVIKLMRHTLKPSSFRLWRRRVSYRATKHDAKRSFSVGRAYCKTQYKPR
;
A
#
# COMPACT_ATOMS: atom_id res chain seq x y z
N MET A 1 -1.75 -3.68 27.61
CA MET A 1 -1.06 -2.86 26.59
C MET A 1 0.19 -3.61 26.20
N SER A 2 0.14 -4.39 25.12
CA SER A 2 1.32 -5.09 24.62
C SER A 2 2.32 -4.05 24.12
N VAL A 3 3.36 -3.82 24.91
CA VAL A 3 4.53 -3.06 24.49
C VAL A 3 5.11 -3.83 23.31
N LEU A 4 5.04 -3.24 22.11
CA LEU A 4 5.76 -3.77 20.96
C LEU A 4 7.24 -3.75 21.31
N ASP A 5 7.91 -4.88 21.13
CA ASP A 5 9.34 -4.96 21.34
C ASP A 5 10.08 -4.07 20.33
N GLU A 6 11.27 -3.60 20.69
CA GLU A 6 12.06 -2.70 19.85
C GLU A 6 12.39 -3.35 18.49
N ALA A 7 12.60 -4.67 18.46
CA ALA A 7 12.76 -5.44 17.24
C ALA A 7 11.48 -5.44 16.37
N GLN A 8 10.30 -5.51 17.00
CA GLN A 8 9.03 -5.45 16.28
C GLN A 8 8.79 -4.06 15.69
N ILE A 9 9.14 -3.00 16.43
CA ILE A 9 9.07 -1.62 15.93
C ILE A 9 9.99 -1.44 14.73
N SER A 10 11.24 -1.88 14.82
CA SER A 10 12.19 -1.83 13.70
C SER A 10 11.63 -2.57 12.48
N ARG A 11 11.08 -3.75 12.67
CA ARG A 11 10.47 -4.54 11.60
C ARG A 11 9.26 -3.87 10.96
N VAL A 12 8.40 -3.23 11.75
CA VAL A 12 7.26 -2.46 11.23
C VAL A 12 7.75 -1.26 10.41
N ILE A 13 8.82 -0.60 10.83
CA ILE A 13 9.43 0.52 10.08
C ILE A 13 10.00 0.02 8.75
N GLU A 14 10.73 -1.10 8.73
CA GLU A 14 11.22 -1.72 7.49
C GLU A 14 10.08 -2.03 6.53
N MET A 15 9.05 -2.74 7.01
CA MET A 15 7.87 -3.07 6.21
C MET A 15 7.13 -1.84 5.70
N ALA A 16 7.05 -0.77 6.50
CA ALA A 16 6.40 0.47 6.10
C ALA A 16 7.22 1.26 5.05
N TRP A 17 8.55 1.07 5.01
CA TRP A 17 9.41 1.61 3.96
C TRP A 17 9.36 0.81 2.66
N GLU A 18 8.96 -0.45 2.72
CA GLU A 18 8.88 -1.34 1.57
C GLU A 18 7.61 -1.07 0.76
N ASP A 19 7.77 -0.58 -0.47
CA ASP A 19 6.64 -0.17 -1.32
C ASP A 19 5.68 -1.34 -1.67
N ARG A 20 6.10 -2.59 -1.46
CA ARG A 20 5.31 -3.80 -1.74
C ARG A 20 4.46 -4.29 -0.57
N THR A 21 4.65 -3.77 0.64
CA THR A 21 3.91 -4.25 1.81
C THR A 21 2.62 -3.43 1.98
N PRO A 22 1.42 -4.05 1.94
CA PRO A 22 0.18 -3.36 2.22
C PRO A 22 0.01 -3.15 3.73
N PHE A 23 -0.64 -2.06 4.14
CA PHE A 23 -0.94 -1.82 5.56
C PHE A 23 -1.78 -2.94 6.19
N SER A 24 -2.58 -3.65 5.41
CA SER A 24 -3.34 -4.82 5.87
C SER A 24 -2.45 -5.97 6.33
N ALA A 25 -1.27 -6.16 5.72
CA ALA A 25 -0.32 -7.18 6.17
C ALA A 25 0.30 -6.81 7.51
N ILE A 26 0.61 -5.52 7.71
CA ILE A 26 1.13 -5.00 8.98
C ILE A 26 0.06 -5.11 10.08
N GLU A 27 -1.19 -4.79 9.75
CA GLU A 27 -2.32 -4.93 10.67
C GLU A 27 -2.56 -6.39 11.09
N HIS A 28 -2.46 -7.34 10.16
CA HIS A 28 -2.61 -8.76 10.48
C HIS A 28 -1.43 -9.29 11.32
N GLY A 29 -0.18 -8.90 11.00
CA GLY A 29 1.00 -9.39 11.71
C GLY A 29 1.23 -8.75 13.09
N TYR A 30 0.90 -7.46 13.24
CA TYR A 30 1.27 -6.65 14.41
C TYR A 30 0.08 -5.96 15.09
N GLY A 31 -1.14 -6.11 14.56
CA GLY A 31 -2.33 -5.43 15.10
C GLY A 31 -2.32 -3.91 14.89
N LEU A 32 -1.43 -3.39 14.03
CA LEU A 32 -1.28 -1.96 13.80
C LEU A 32 -2.06 -1.52 12.57
N ASN A 33 -3.12 -0.74 12.79
CA ASN A 33 -3.85 -0.10 11.71
C ASN A 33 -2.99 0.98 11.01
N GLU A 34 -3.41 1.40 9.81
CA GLU A 34 -2.69 2.39 9.01
C GLU A 34 -2.39 3.69 9.81
N LYS A 35 -3.35 4.16 10.61
CA LYS A 35 -3.18 5.38 11.44
C LYS A 35 -2.09 5.21 12.49
N ALA A 36 -2.02 4.04 13.12
CA ALA A 36 -1.02 3.70 14.12
C ALA A 36 0.37 3.61 13.49
N VAL A 37 0.49 3.02 12.29
CA VAL A 37 1.76 2.99 11.53
C VAL A 37 2.19 4.40 11.13
N ILE A 38 1.27 5.25 10.65
CA ILE A 38 1.58 6.65 10.32
C ILE A 38 2.07 7.40 11.57
N LYS A 39 1.42 7.19 12.72
CA LYS A 39 1.83 7.81 13.99
C LYS A 39 3.21 7.34 14.41
N LEU A 40 3.47 6.04 14.33
CA LEU A 40 4.78 5.44 14.61
C LEU A 40 5.87 6.06 13.74
N MET A 41 5.66 6.06 12.42
CA MET A 41 6.60 6.63 11.44
C MET A 41 6.86 8.13 11.66
N ARG A 42 5.85 8.88 12.13
CA ARG A 42 5.99 10.30 12.46
C ARG A 42 6.85 10.53 13.70
N HIS A 43 6.82 9.62 14.67
CA HIS A 43 7.64 9.70 15.88
C HIS A 43 9.07 9.22 15.65
N THR A 44 9.29 8.26 14.74
CA THR A 44 10.60 7.64 14.51
C THR A 44 11.44 8.36 13.46
N LEU A 45 10.81 8.92 12.42
CA LEU A 45 11.52 9.58 11.31
C LEU A 45 11.70 11.08 11.53
N LYS A 46 12.79 11.61 10.97
CA LYS A 46 12.97 13.06 10.82
C LYS A 46 11.84 13.65 9.95
N PRO A 47 11.42 14.91 10.19
CA PRO A 47 10.31 15.53 9.45
C PRO A 47 10.47 15.52 7.93
N SER A 48 11.71 15.67 7.42
CA SER A 48 12.01 15.61 5.98
C SER A 48 11.79 14.21 5.40
N SER A 49 12.32 13.18 6.06
CA SER A 49 12.14 11.77 5.66
C SER A 49 10.68 11.35 5.73
N PHE A 50 9.95 11.77 6.77
CA PHE A 50 8.52 11.49 6.90
C PHE A 50 7.71 12.07 5.74
N ARG A 51 7.99 13.32 5.33
CA ARG A 51 7.32 13.93 4.17
C ARG A 51 7.59 13.17 2.88
N LEU A 52 8.82 12.69 2.68
CA LEU A 52 9.18 11.89 1.50
C LEU A 52 8.44 10.54 1.50
N TRP A 53 8.46 9.83 2.62
CA TRP A 53 7.72 8.58 2.80
C TRP A 53 6.22 8.78 2.60
N ARG A 54 5.65 9.85 3.17
CA ARG A 54 4.22 10.15 3.03
C ARG A 54 3.84 10.42 1.57
N ARG A 55 4.69 11.10 0.80
CA ARG A 55 4.48 11.27 -0.65
C ARG A 55 4.44 9.93 -1.38
N ARG A 56 5.35 9.00 -1.06
CA ARG A 56 5.39 7.65 -1.66
C ARG A 56 4.13 6.84 -1.33
N VAL A 57 3.79 6.77 -0.05
CA VAL A 57 2.63 6.01 0.44
C VAL A 57 1.30 6.62 0.01
N SER A 58 1.18 7.96 0.00
CA SER A 58 -0.06 8.64 -0.40
C SER A 58 -0.30 8.59 -1.91
N TYR A 59 0.74 8.35 -2.71
CA TYR A 59 0.61 8.16 -4.16
C TYR A 59 0.10 6.75 -4.55
N ARG A 60 -0.33 5.91 -3.58
CA ARG A 60 -1.09 4.69 -3.83
C ARG A 60 -2.53 4.98 -4.31
N ALA A 61 -2.67 5.85 -5.31
CA ALA A 61 -3.91 6.16 -6.03
C ALA A 61 -4.40 5.00 -6.93
N THR A 62 -3.63 3.91 -7.03
CA THR A 62 -4.03 2.68 -7.74
C THR A 62 -4.91 1.76 -6.89
N LYS A 63 -5.46 2.24 -5.77
CA LYS A 63 -6.54 1.59 -5.02
C LYS A 63 -7.89 1.60 -5.79
N HIS A 64 -7.95 2.18 -6.99
CA HIS A 64 -9.06 1.92 -7.90
C HIS A 64 -8.83 0.60 -8.65
N ASP A 65 -9.03 -0.51 -7.92
CA ASP A 65 -9.73 -1.67 -8.48
C ASP A 65 -11.04 -1.22 -9.19
N ALA A 66 -11.62 -0.08 -8.76
CA ALA A 66 -12.72 0.63 -9.43
C ALA A 66 -12.40 1.27 -10.81
N LYS A 67 -11.16 1.20 -11.33
CA LYS A 67 -10.83 1.59 -12.71
C LYS A 67 -10.73 0.38 -13.65
N ARG A 68 -10.88 -0.85 -13.16
CA ARG A 68 -11.39 -1.91 -14.01
C ARG A 68 -12.89 -1.68 -14.14
N SER A 69 -13.28 -0.84 -15.10
CA SER A 69 -14.56 -1.08 -15.74
C SER A 69 -14.53 -2.55 -16.19
N PHE A 70 -15.39 -3.38 -15.61
CA PHE A 70 -15.69 -4.68 -16.19
C PHE A 70 -16.34 -4.40 -17.55
N SER A 71 -15.49 -4.18 -18.54
CA SER A 71 -15.82 -4.09 -19.97
C SER A 71 -14.91 -5.08 -20.70
N VAL A 72 -14.60 -6.22 -20.07
CA VAL A 72 -14.20 -7.42 -20.82
C VAL A 72 -15.48 -7.99 -21.43
N GLY A 73 -16.00 -7.27 -22.41
CA GLY A 73 -17.09 -7.65 -23.27
C GLY A 73 -16.62 -7.61 -24.72
N ARG A 74 -15.45 -8.16 -25.01
CA ARG A 74 -15.05 -8.51 -26.39
C ARG A 74 -14.19 -9.78 -26.34
N ALA A 75 -14.84 -10.93 -26.54
CA ALA A 75 -14.14 -12.20 -26.81
C ALA A 75 -13.32 -12.14 -28.11
N TYR A 76 -13.56 -11.12 -28.95
CA TYR A 76 -13.03 -11.04 -30.31
C TYR A 76 -12.55 -9.62 -30.66
N CYS A 77 -11.44 -9.55 -31.38
CA CYS A 77 -10.88 -8.29 -31.88
C CYS A 77 -11.73 -7.76 -33.05
N LYS A 78 -11.86 -6.43 -33.17
CA LYS A 78 -12.66 -5.75 -34.21
C LYS A 78 -12.29 -6.12 -35.66
N THR A 79 -11.09 -6.64 -35.89
CA THR A 79 -10.58 -7.07 -37.19
C THR A 79 -10.58 -8.59 -37.38
N GLN A 80 -11.14 -9.36 -36.45
CA GLN A 80 -11.01 -10.82 -36.44
C GLN A 80 -11.69 -11.50 -37.62
N TYR A 81 -12.77 -10.93 -38.17
CA TYR A 81 -13.43 -11.48 -39.34
C TYR A 81 -13.08 -10.65 -40.56
N LYS A 82 -12.52 -11.32 -41.58
CA LYS A 82 -12.30 -10.75 -42.91
C LYS A 82 -13.65 -10.73 -43.63
N PRO A 83 -14.09 -9.59 -44.21
CA PRO A 83 -15.30 -9.59 -45.02
C PRO A 83 -15.11 -10.56 -46.20
N ARG A 84 -16.15 -11.37 -46.44
CA ARG A 84 -16.21 -12.31 -47.56
C ARG A 84 -16.32 -11.57 -48.89
#